data_AF-A0A5E4BLL6-F1
#
_entry.id   AF-A0A5E4BLL6-F1
#
_cell.length_a   1.000
_cell.length_b   1.000
_cell.length_c   1.000
_cell.angle_alpha   90.00
_cell.angle_beta   90.00
_cell.angle_gamma   90.00
#
_symmetry.space_group_name_H-M   'P 1'
#
loop_
_entity.id
_entity.type
_entity.pdbx_description
1 polymer ?
#
loop_
_entity_poly.entity_id
_entity_poly.type
_entity_poly.pdbx_seq_one_letter_code
_entity_poly.pdbx_strand_id
1 'polypeptide(L)' 'THVKQLPTILHCAAKFGLKNLAIHLLQCSGAIWACKMKNMDGSDPAQIAERCGHKELKKIFEDFS' A
#
# COMPACT_ATOMS: atom_id res chain seq x y z
N THR A 1 -6.66 13.89 11.39
CA THR A 1 -5.28 13.38 11.61
C THR A 1 -5.01 12.21 10.66
N HIS A 2 -4.79 12.46 9.37
CA HIS A 2 -4.72 11.41 8.33
C HIS A 2 -3.44 10.56 8.37
N VAL A 3 -2.36 11.09 8.95
CA VAL A 3 -1.04 10.43 9.05
C VAL A 3 -1.10 9.10 9.80
N LYS A 4 -2.06 8.97 10.73
CA LYS A 4 -2.28 7.74 11.51
C LYS A 4 -2.83 6.57 10.69
N GLN A 5 -3.55 6.86 9.62
CA GLN A 5 -4.19 5.86 8.76
C GLN A 5 -3.33 5.44 7.57
N LEU A 6 -2.38 6.29 7.19
CA LEU A 6 -1.52 6.11 6.02
C LEU A 6 -0.06 6.32 6.45
N PRO A 7 0.53 5.38 7.19
CA PRO A 7 1.88 5.54 7.73
C PRO A 7 2.96 5.53 6.64
N THR A 8 2.68 4.99 5.45
CA THR A 8 3.61 4.97 4.32
C THR A 8 2.96 5.49 3.04
N ILE A 9 3.79 5.92 2.08
CA ILE A 9 3.30 6.37 0.76
C ILE A 9 2.64 5.20 0.00
N LEU A 10 3.00 3.94 0.30
CA LEU A 10 2.30 2.77 -0.25
C LEU A 10 0.86 2.68 0.24
N HIS A 11 0.57 3.04 1.50
CA HIS A 11 -0.82 3.14 1.98
C HIS A 11 -1.59 4.24 1.22
N CYS A 12 -0.96 5.38 0.96
CA CYS A 12 -1.56 6.44 0.14
C CYS A 12 -1.85 5.93 -1.28
N ALA A 13 -0.87 5.29 -1.91
CA ALA A 13 -1.04 4.73 -3.26
C ALA A 13 -2.16 3.69 -3.30
N ALA A 14 -2.23 2.82 -2.28
CA ALA A 14 -3.30 1.83 -2.12
C ALA A 14 -4.69 2.48 -2.01
N LYS A 15 -4.83 3.51 -1.17
CA LYS A 15 -6.11 4.17 -0.91
C LYS A 15 -6.68 4.90 -2.14
N PHE A 16 -5.80 5.47 -2.96
CA PHE A 16 -6.18 6.29 -4.11
C PHE A 16 -5.99 5.57 -5.45
N GLY A 17 -5.60 4.29 -5.46
CA GLY A 17 -5.44 3.51 -6.69
C GLY A 17 -4.26 3.96 -7.57
N LEU A 18 -3.21 4.55 -6.99
CA LEU A 18 -2.08 5.12 -7.72
C LEU A 18 -1.07 4.04 -8.14
N LYS A 19 -1.47 3.19 -9.09
CA LYS A 19 -0.71 2.01 -9.53
C LYS A 19 0.74 2.32 -9.94
N ASN A 20 0.94 3.27 -10.84
CA ASN A 20 2.29 3.57 -11.35
C ASN A 20 3.21 4.10 -10.26
N LEU A 21 2.66 4.88 -9.32
CA LEU A 21 3.39 5.37 -8.15
C LEU A 21 3.77 4.20 -7.23
N ALA A 22 2.83 3.28 -6.96
CA ALA A 22 3.12 2.10 -6.16
C ALA A 22 4.26 1.27 -6.77
N ILE A 23 4.21 0.97 -8.08
CA ILE A 23 5.26 0.21 -8.76
C ILE A 23 6.64 0.88 -8.59
N HIS A 24 6.74 2.20 -8.74
CA HIS A 24 8.00 2.92 -8.51
C HIS A 24 8.47 2.82 -7.06
N LEU A 25 7.55 2.95 -6.09
CA LEU A 25 7.87 2.83 -4.67
C LEU A 25 8.33 1.42 -4.29
N LEU A 26 7.82 0.38 -4.97
CA LEU A 26 8.22 -1.01 -4.75
C LEU A 26 9.66 -1.29 -5.20
N GLN A 27 10.27 -0.42 -6.00
CA GLN A 27 11.67 -0.52 -6.41
C GLN A 27 12.65 0.10 -5.40
N CYS A 28 12.14 0.81 -4.38
CA CYS A 28 12.97 1.47 -3.39
C CYS A 28 13.48 0.51 -2.30
N SER A 29 14.66 0.81 -1.74
CA SER A 29 15.12 0.15 -0.51
C SER A 29 14.12 0.40 0.63
N GLY A 30 13.70 -0.67 1.30
CA GLY A 30 12.67 -0.61 2.35
C GLY A 30 11.23 -0.82 1.87
N ALA A 31 11.00 -1.01 0.57
CA ALA A 31 9.67 -1.33 0.03
C ALA A 31 9.04 -2.56 0.69
N ILE A 32 9.81 -3.63 0.94
CA ILE A 32 9.34 -4.86 1.60
C ILE A 32 8.75 -4.55 2.98
N TRP A 33 9.45 -3.73 3.77
CA TRP A 33 8.96 -3.31 5.08
C TRP A 33 7.72 -2.44 4.96
N ALA A 34 7.72 -1.48 4.02
CA ALA A 34 6.58 -0.58 3.81
C ALA A 34 5.32 -1.29 3.28
N CYS A 35 5.49 -2.38 2.52
CA CYS A 35 4.40 -3.24 2.03
C CYS A 35 3.79 -4.11 3.12
N LYS A 36 4.56 -4.50 4.13
CA LYS A 36 4.09 -5.33 5.27
C LYS A 36 3.65 -4.51 6.48
N MET A 37 4.00 -3.23 6.50
CA MET A 37 3.61 -2.31 7.56
C MET A 37 2.09 -2.19 7.61
N LYS A 38 1.55 -2.36 8.81
CA LYS A 38 0.13 -2.15 9.09
C LYS A 38 -0.10 -0.74 9.64
N ASN A 39 -1.19 -0.12 9.24
CA ASN A 39 -1.67 1.12 9.84
C ASN A 39 -2.32 0.88 11.22
N MET A 40 -2.85 1.94 11.84
CA MET A 40 -3.52 1.83 13.15
C MET A 40 -4.79 0.96 13.14
N ASP A 41 -5.41 0.76 11.97
CA ASP A 41 -6.55 -0.14 11.80
C ASP A 41 -6.11 -1.59 11.50
N GLY A 42 -4.80 -1.89 11.67
CA GLY A 42 -4.22 -3.20 11.41
C GLY A 42 -4.19 -3.57 9.93
N SER A 43 -4.38 -2.60 9.03
CA SER A 43 -4.47 -2.80 7.58
C SER A 43 -3.17 -2.47 6.87
N ASP A 44 -2.67 -3.38 6.04
CA ASP A 44 -1.54 -3.14 5.15
C ASP A 44 -1.99 -2.49 3.81
N PRO A 45 -1.05 -2.07 2.93
CA PRO A 45 -1.39 -1.52 1.62
C PRO A 45 -2.25 -2.45 0.73
N ALA A 46 -2.09 -3.77 0.79
CA ALA A 46 -2.89 -4.70 -0.01
C ALA A 46 -4.35 -4.72 0.45
N GLN A 47 -4.56 -4.78 1.77
CA GLN A 47 -5.89 -4.75 2.38
C GLN A 47 -6.60 -3.41 2.15
N ILE A 48 -5.87 -2.29 2.15
CA ILE A 48 -6.44 -0.99 1.80
C ILE A 48 -6.85 -0.95 0.32
N ALA A 49 -5.98 -1.42 -0.58
CA ALA A 49 -6.30 -1.49 -2.00
C ALA A 49 -7.55 -2.33 -2.26
N GLU A 50 -7.72 -3.45 -1.55
CA GLU A 50 -8.92 -4.28 -1.60
C GLU A 50 -10.19 -3.53 -1.15
N ARG A 51 -10.15 -2.90 0.03
CA ARG A 51 -11.29 -2.13 0.58
C ARG A 51 -11.70 -0.97 -0.33
N CYS A 52 -10.75 -0.36 -1.02
CA CYS A 52 -10.99 0.70 -1.99
C CYS A 52 -11.37 0.20 -3.40
N GLY A 53 -11.40 -1.12 -3.63
CA GLY A 53 -11.80 -1.72 -4.90
C GLY A 53 -10.69 -1.82 -5.96
N HIS A 54 -9.45 -1.50 -5.62
CA HIS A 54 -8.29 -1.53 -6.51
C HIS A 54 -7.68 -2.94 -6.61
N LYS A 55 -8.43 -3.89 -7.19
CA LYS A 55 -8.07 -5.32 -7.26
C LYS A 55 -6.71 -5.59 -7.92
N GLU A 56 -6.36 -4.84 -8.97
CA GLU A 56 -5.07 -5.00 -9.63
C GLU A 56 -3.92 -4.54 -8.73
N LEU A 57 -4.10 -3.41 -8.04
CA LEU A 57 -3.10 -2.87 -7.13
C LEU A 57 -2.90 -3.77 -5.91
N LYS A 58 -3.97 -4.40 -5.42
CA LYS A 58 -3.90 -5.46 -4.40
C LYS A 58 -2.97 -6.59 -4.86
N LYS A 59 -3.19 -7.15 -6.05
CA LYS A 59 -2.36 -8.23 -6.59
C LYS A 59 -0.88 -7.84 -6.67
N ILE A 60 -0.59 -6.61 -7.13
CA ILE A 60 0.78 -6.10 -7.18
C ILE A 60 1.44 -6.11 -5.79
N PHE A 61 0.70 -5.74 -4.74
CA PHE A 61 1.24 -5.79 -3.38
C PHE A 61 1.40 -7.21 -2.85
N GLU A 62 0.45 -8.12 -3.12
CA GLU A 62 0.54 -9.54 -2.72
C GLU A 62 1.69 -10.27 -3.42
N ASP A 63 1.89 -10.01 -4.72
CA ASP A 63 2.96 -10.62 -5.52
C ASP A 63 4.36 -10.13 -5.08
N PHE A 64 4.43 -8.94 -4.47
CA PHE A 64 5.67 -8.34 -4.00
C PHE A 64 6.05 -8.72 -2.56
N SER A 65 5.07 -9.05 -1.71
CA SER A 65 5.26 -9.18 -0.25
C SER A 65 5.86 -10.51 0.19
#